data_AF-A0A538FFT4-F1
#
_entry.id   AF-A0A538FFT4-F1
#
_cell.length_a   1.000
_cell.length_b   1.000
_cell.length_c   1.000
_cell.angle_alpha   90.00
_cell.angle_beta   90.00
_cell.angle_gamma   90.00
#
_symmetry.space_group_name_H-M   'P 1'
#
loop_
_entity.id
_entity.type
_entity.pdbx_description
1 polymer ?
#
loop_
_entity_poly.entity_id
_entity_poly.type
_entity_poly.pdbx_seq_one_letter_code
_entity_poly.pdbx_strand_id
1 'polypeptide(L)'
;MSDKPSYLGLLNAIAVGESGAHAYLTAWIEVTPDPDVRAVLRTVAGREGEHGMSFAKRINELGYSVRDKEDPGFAKRMRVAGSDRTDLEKMEKLGLNRLDTGEGPDVFDDVFKNHSIDIRTGELLGRYIAEERDSARMLRCCYEQLKARAGQRGATSRSDQLESLEAKVDALCRAVEDLRQIVCAQAVPASAS
;
A
#
# COMPACT_ATOMS: atom_id res chain seq x y z
N MET A 1 -2.44 -23.41 40.83
CA MET A 1 -2.01 -22.31 39.93
C MET A 1 -2.09 -22.86 38.51
N SER A 2 -2.77 -22.19 37.60
CA SER A 2 -2.82 -22.64 36.20
C SER A 2 -1.44 -22.49 35.59
N ASP A 3 -0.98 -23.50 34.84
CA ASP A 3 0.24 -23.41 34.06
C ASP A 3 0.16 -22.27 33.05
N LYS A 4 1.34 -21.76 32.64
CA LYS A 4 1.45 -20.70 31.64
C LYS A 4 0.72 -21.11 30.36
N PRO A 5 -0.25 -20.32 29.87
CA PRO A 5 -0.95 -20.66 28.63
C PRO A 5 0.00 -20.79 27.45
N SER A 6 -0.15 -21.88 26.69
CA SER A 6 0.69 -22.19 25.52
C SER A 6 0.60 -21.12 24.42
N TYR A 7 -0.54 -20.44 24.32
CA TYR A 7 -0.83 -19.38 23.35
C TYR A 7 -0.43 -17.98 23.81
N LEU A 8 0.13 -17.80 25.02
CA LEU A 8 0.48 -16.47 25.53
C LEU A 8 1.49 -15.73 24.63
N GLY A 9 2.43 -16.47 24.03
CA GLY A 9 3.40 -15.90 23.09
C GLY A 9 2.74 -15.35 21.82
N LEU A 10 1.71 -16.03 21.31
CA LEU A 10 0.93 -15.57 20.16
C LEU A 10 0.19 -14.26 20.49
N LEU A 11 -0.52 -14.21 21.62
CA LEU A 11 -1.24 -13.00 22.03
C LEU A 11 -0.31 -11.80 22.15
N ASN A 12 0.90 -12.00 22.72
CA ASN A 12 1.88 -10.93 22.84
C ASN A 12 2.39 -10.47 21.49
N ALA A 13 2.62 -11.38 20.55
CA ALA A 13 3.06 -11.04 19.21
C ALA A 13 2.01 -10.20 18.47
N ILE A 14 0.72 -10.56 18.58
CA ILE A 14 -0.39 -9.79 18.01
C ILE A 14 -0.47 -8.41 18.68
N ALA A 15 -0.50 -8.35 20.02
CA ALA A 15 -0.62 -7.07 20.74
C ALA A 15 0.44 -6.03 20.33
N VAL A 16 1.70 -6.47 20.21
CA VAL A 16 2.82 -5.61 19.80
C VAL A 16 2.75 -5.29 18.29
N GLY A 17 2.45 -6.30 17.46
CA GLY A 17 2.33 -6.15 16.02
C GLY A 17 1.28 -5.11 15.64
N GLU A 18 0.06 -5.25 16.15
CA GLU A 18 -1.05 -4.37 15.80
C GLU A 18 -0.91 -2.97 16.38
N SER A 19 -0.30 -2.82 17.56
CA SER A 19 0.05 -1.50 18.08
C SER A 19 1.04 -0.77 17.16
N GLY A 20 2.01 -1.52 16.61
CA GLY A 20 2.94 -0.99 15.60
C GLY A 20 2.23 -0.66 14.28
N ALA A 21 1.31 -1.52 13.83
CA ALA A 21 0.52 -1.30 12.62
C ALA A 21 -0.33 -0.04 12.70
N HIS A 22 -1.08 0.10 13.79
CA HIS A 22 -1.84 1.29 14.12
C HIS A 22 -0.98 2.57 14.01
N ALA A 23 0.22 2.56 14.58
CA ALA A 23 1.10 3.73 14.59
C ALA A 23 1.53 4.17 13.18
N TYR A 24 2.03 3.24 12.35
CA TYR A 24 2.48 3.65 11.01
C TYR A 24 1.32 3.94 10.06
N LEU A 25 0.18 3.26 10.19
CA LEU A 25 -1.01 3.59 9.38
C LEU A 25 -1.56 4.97 9.76
N THR A 26 -1.57 5.31 11.05
CA THR A 26 -1.94 6.66 11.51
C THR A 26 -1.01 7.73 10.95
N ALA A 27 0.31 7.48 10.96
CA ALA A 27 1.26 8.41 10.33
C ALA A 27 1.00 8.61 8.83
N TRP A 28 0.52 7.58 8.13
CA TRP A 28 0.14 7.70 6.72
C TRP A 28 -1.16 8.48 6.54
N ILE A 29 -2.19 8.26 7.37
CA ILE A 29 -3.47 8.99 7.34
C ILE A 29 -3.26 10.51 7.34
N GLU A 30 -2.29 10.99 8.12
CA GLU A 30 -1.98 12.42 8.25
C GLU A 30 -1.38 13.05 6.99
N VAL A 31 -0.73 12.24 6.14
CA VAL A 31 0.02 12.76 4.98
C VAL A 31 -0.56 12.35 3.63
N THR A 32 -1.47 11.36 3.58
CA THR A 32 -2.09 10.99 2.30
C THR A 32 -2.96 12.13 1.78
N PRO A 33 -2.83 12.53 0.50
CA PRO A 33 -3.71 13.52 -0.10
C PRO A 33 -5.04 12.93 -0.58
N ASP A 34 -5.11 11.60 -0.80
CA ASP A 34 -6.27 10.93 -1.39
C ASP A 34 -7.31 10.63 -0.30
N PRO A 35 -8.53 11.21 -0.38
CA PRO A 35 -9.57 11.00 0.63
C PRO A 35 -10.08 9.55 0.67
N ASP A 36 -10.04 8.81 -0.45
CA ASP A 36 -10.49 7.42 -0.51
C ASP A 36 -9.47 6.52 0.21
N VAL A 37 -8.18 6.75 -0.03
CA VAL A 37 -7.09 6.08 0.69
C VAL A 37 -7.20 6.38 2.19
N ARG A 38 -7.42 7.65 2.55
CA ARG A 38 -7.57 8.05 3.95
C ARG A 38 -8.72 7.33 4.64
N ALA A 39 -9.86 7.14 3.96
CA ALA A 39 -11.02 6.45 4.51
C ALA A 39 -10.73 4.96 4.78
N VAL A 40 -10.07 4.28 3.84
CA VAL A 40 -9.64 2.89 4.02
C VAL A 40 -8.66 2.77 5.18
N LEU A 41 -7.62 3.60 5.20
CA LEU A 41 -6.60 3.58 6.24
C LEU A 41 -7.19 3.85 7.63
N ARG A 42 -8.14 4.78 7.77
CA ARG A 42 -8.82 5.05 9.06
C ARG A 42 -9.54 3.83 9.60
N THR A 43 -10.18 3.06 8.72
CA THR A 43 -10.89 1.84 9.12
C THR A 43 -9.89 0.77 9.58
N VAL A 44 -8.87 0.50 8.78
CA VAL A 44 -7.85 -0.51 9.08
C VAL A 44 -7.06 -0.12 10.34
N ALA A 45 -6.52 1.11 10.40
CA ALA A 45 -5.79 1.60 11.57
C ALA A 45 -6.65 1.56 12.85
N GLY A 46 -7.95 1.82 12.76
CA GLY A 46 -8.88 1.69 13.88
C GLY A 46 -8.95 0.25 14.40
N ARG A 47 -9.05 -0.73 13.49
CA ARG A 47 -9.00 -2.17 13.82
C ARG A 47 -7.68 -2.55 14.47
N GLU A 48 -6.54 -2.16 13.89
CA GLU A 48 -5.22 -2.48 14.45
C GLU A 48 -5.06 -1.94 15.88
N GLY A 49 -5.52 -0.71 16.13
CA GLY A 49 -5.49 -0.11 17.46
C GLY A 49 -6.36 -0.89 18.45
N GLU A 50 -7.58 -1.25 18.03
CA GLU A 50 -8.50 -2.04 18.86
C GLU A 50 -7.96 -3.45 19.14
N HIS A 51 -7.35 -4.10 18.15
CA HIS A 51 -6.72 -5.41 18.30
C HIS A 51 -5.56 -5.34 19.29
N GLY A 52 -4.62 -4.41 19.09
CA GLY A 52 -3.48 -4.22 19.98
C GLY A 52 -3.92 -4.09 21.44
N MET A 53 -4.91 -3.24 21.70
CA MET A 53 -5.47 -3.04 23.03
C MET A 53 -6.25 -4.25 23.56
N SER A 54 -7.04 -4.93 22.72
CA SER A 54 -7.84 -6.09 23.11
C SER A 54 -6.96 -7.29 23.50
N PHE A 55 -5.90 -7.56 22.75
CA PHE A 55 -4.95 -8.61 23.08
C PHE A 55 -4.12 -8.26 24.32
N ALA A 56 -3.69 -7.00 24.47
CA ALA A 56 -3.05 -6.54 25.70
C ALA A 56 -3.95 -6.73 26.94
N LYS A 57 -5.24 -6.36 26.82
CA LYS A 57 -6.24 -6.61 27.87
C LYS A 57 -6.37 -8.09 28.19
N ARG A 58 -6.45 -8.96 27.17
CA ARG A 58 -6.56 -10.41 27.39
C ARG A 58 -5.35 -10.99 28.11
N ILE A 59 -4.15 -10.52 27.79
CA ILE A 59 -2.90 -10.90 28.48
C ILE A 59 -2.97 -10.52 29.97
N ASN A 60 -3.47 -9.32 30.29
CA ASN A 60 -3.66 -8.87 31.66
C ASN A 60 -4.69 -9.73 32.43
N GLU A 61 -5.80 -10.09 31.79
CA GLU A 61 -6.81 -10.98 32.38
C GLU A 61 -6.30 -12.39 32.68
N LEU A 62 -5.29 -12.85 31.93
CA LEU A 62 -4.60 -14.12 32.17
C LEU A 62 -3.54 -14.02 33.29
N GLY A 63 -3.35 -12.83 33.89
CA GLY A 63 -2.38 -12.60 34.96
C GLY A 63 -0.96 -12.30 34.46
N TYR A 64 -0.80 -11.87 33.21
CA TYR A 64 0.48 -11.53 32.60
C TYR A 64 0.50 -10.06 32.16
N SER A 65 1.62 -9.60 31.61
CA SER A 65 1.73 -8.27 30.98
C SER A 65 2.29 -8.41 29.57
N VAL A 66 1.94 -7.46 28.70
CA VAL A 66 2.59 -7.35 27.39
C VAL A 66 4.08 -7.14 27.60
N ARG A 67 4.87 -7.85 26.81
CA ARG A 67 6.32 -7.70 26.70
C ARG A 67 6.63 -7.06 25.38
N ASP A 68 7.12 -5.84 25.45
CA ASP A 68 7.64 -5.15 24.29
C ASP A 68 8.79 -5.95 23.69
N LYS A 69 8.77 -6.03 22.36
CA LYS A 69 9.86 -6.60 21.59
C LYS A 69 10.23 -5.55 20.55
N GLU A 70 11.50 -5.16 20.56
CA GLU A 70 12.00 -4.24 19.55
C GLU A 70 11.82 -4.85 18.17
N ASP A 71 11.16 -4.08 17.31
CA ASP A 71 10.93 -4.44 15.92
C ASP A 71 11.89 -3.63 15.05
N PRO A 72 12.97 -4.25 14.54
CA PRO A 72 14.01 -3.54 13.78
C PRO A 72 13.46 -2.93 12.48
N GLY A 73 12.31 -3.40 11.99
CA GLY A 73 11.65 -2.86 10.81
C GLY A 73 10.77 -1.64 11.08
N PHE A 74 10.42 -1.36 12.35
CA PHE A 74 9.42 -0.35 12.69
C PHE A 74 9.82 1.05 12.23
N ALA A 75 11.05 1.48 12.52
CA ALA A 75 11.55 2.79 12.10
C ALA A 75 11.53 2.96 10.57
N LYS A 76 11.78 1.89 9.82
CA LYS A 76 11.69 1.91 8.35
C LYS A 76 10.25 2.06 7.88
N ARG A 77 9.29 1.32 8.46
CA ARG A 77 7.86 1.45 8.13
C ARG A 77 7.34 2.85 8.41
N MET A 78 7.67 3.41 9.57
CA MET A 78 7.33 4.80 9.92
C MET A 78 7.86 5.81 8.90
N ARG A 79 9.13 5.69 8.49
CA ARG A 79 9.71 6.57 7.45
C ARG A 79 9.00 6.45 6.11
N VAL A 80 8.58 5.25 5.72
CA VAL A 80 7.83 5.05 4.46
C VAL A 80 6.43 5.67 4.58
N ALA A 81 5.70 5.34 5.64
CA ALA A 81 4.34 5.81 5.87
C ALA A 81 4.24 7.35 5.90
N GLY A 82 5.14 8.02 6.63
CA GLY A 82 5.18 9.47 6.76
C GLY A 82 5.91 10.22 5.64
N SER A 83 6.37 9.52 4.58
CA SER A 83 7.07 10.19 3.47
C SER A 83 6.14 10.88 2.48
N ASP A 84 6.73 11.64 1.56
CA ASP A 84 6.11 12.31 0.40
C ASP A 84 5.84 11.38 -0.79
N ARG A 85 6.16 10.08 -0.66
CA ARG A 85 5.83 9.05 -1.66
C ARG A 85 4.34 9.01 -1.96
N THR A 86 4.02 8.61 -3.18
CA THR A 86 2.62 8.34 -3.56
C THR A 86 2.05 7.20 -2.71
N ASP A 87 0.72 7.18 -2.54
CA ASP A 87 0.05 6.13 -1.79
C ASP A 87 0.31 4.74 -2.40
N LEU A 88 0.41 4.66 -3.73
CA LEU A 88 0.75 3.42 -4.44
C LEU A 88 2.15 2.92 -4.05
N GLU A 89 3.16 3.78 -4.08
CA GLU A 89 4.53 3.40 -3.69
C GLU A 89 4.62 2.99 -2.22
N LYS A 90 3.84 3.65 -1.34
CA LYS A 90 3.76 3.28 0.08
C LYS A 90 3.15 1.88 0.25
N MET A 91 2.06 1.56 -0.46
CA MET A 91 1.46 0.22 -0.43
C MET A 91 2.47 -0.86 -0.84
N GLU A 92 3.22 -0.63 -1.91
CA GLU A 92 4.23 -1.57 -2.40
C GLU A 92 5.41 -1.72 -1.44
N LYS A 93 5.91 -0.61 -0.89
CA LYS A 93 7.06 -0.62 0.04
C LYS A 93 6.73 -1.20 1.40
N LEU A 94 5.49 -1.06 1.86
CA LEU A 94 4.99 -1.67 3.09
C LEU A 94 4.49 -3.10 2.87
N GLY A 95 4.36 -3.54 1.62
CA GLY A 95 3.92 -4.90 1.27
C GLY A 95 2.42 -5.15 1.46
N LEU A 96 1.62 -4.10 1.62
CA LEU A 96 0.17 -4.20 1.90
C LEU A 96 -0.61 -4.75 0.70
N ASN A 97 -0.04 -4.68 -0.50
CA ASN A 97 -0.60 -5.25 -1.72
C ASN A 97 -0.51 -6.79 -1.80
N ARG A 98 0.17 -7.43 -0.84
CA ARG A 98 0.40 -8.89 -0.83
C ARG A 98 -0.32 -9.60 0.31
N LEU A 99 -1.17 -8.90 1.05
CA LEU A 99 -1.83 -9.45 2.25
C LEU A 99 -2.95 -10.44 1.91
N ASP A 100 -3.60 -10.28 0.77
CA ASP A 100 -4.60 -11.21 0.25
C ASP A 100 -4.15 -11.75 -1.10
N THR A 101 -3.51 -12.92 -1.11
CA THR A 101 -3.12 -13.60 -2.36
C THR A 101 -4.25 -14.44 -2.93
N GLY A 102 -5.32 -14.72 -2.18
CA GLY A 102 -6.44 -15.60 -2.57
C GLY A 102 -6.06 -17.06 -2.88
N GLU A 103 -4.77 -17.38 -2.89
CA GLU A 103 -4.20 -18.67 -3.26
C GLU A 103 -3.22 -19.13 -2.16
N GLY A 104 -3.47 -20.31 -1.61
CA GLY A 104 -2.65 -20.93 -0.56
C GLY A 104 -3.30 -20.96 0.83
N PRO A 105 -2.65 -21.65 1.80
CA PRO A 105 -3.09 -21.65 3.18
C PRO A 105 -3.00 -20.24 3.77
N ASP A 106 -4.03 -19.88 4.53
CA ASP A 106 -4.07 -18.63 5.27
C ASP A 106 -3.08 -18.70 6.45
N VAL A 107 -2.43 -17.59 6.77
CA VAL A 107 -1.55 -17.45 7.95
C VAL A 107 -2.28 -17.82 9.26
N PHE A 108 -3.60 -17.77 9.27
CA PHE A 108 -4.44 -18.10 10.42
C PHE A 108 -4.97 -19.55 10.47
N ASP A 109 -4.76 -20.36 9.42
CA ASP A 109 -5.38 -21.70 9.31
C ASP A 109 -5.04 -22.63 10.47
N ASP A 110 -3.88 -22.42 11.10
CA ASP A 110 -3.36 -23.28 12.14
C ASP A 110 -3.65 -22.80 13.57
N VAL A 111 -4.22 -21.59 13.73
CA VAL A 111 -4.42 -20.96 15.05
C VAL A 111 -5.26 -21.83 15.98
N PHE A 112 -6.34 -22.42 15.47
CA PHE A 112 -7.26 -23.24 16.26
C PHE A 112 -6.85 -24.71 16.40
N LYS A 113 -5.70 -25.13 15.85
CA LYS A 113 -5.13 -26.46 16.14
C LYS A 113 -4.72 -26.60 17.61
N ASN A 114 -4.53 -25.49 18.32
CA ASN A 114 -4.25 -25.49 19.75
C ASN A 114 -5.55 -25.62 20.57
N HIS A 115 -5.88 -26.83 20.98
CA HIS A 115 -7.10 -27.11 21.75
C HIS A 115 -7.03 -26.68 23.24
N SER A 116 -5.91 -26.09 23.69
CA SER A 116 -5.81 -25.50 25.04
C SER A 116 -6.31 -24.06 25.13
N ILE A 117 -6.68 -23.45 23.99
CA ILE A 117 -7.24 -22.09 23.93
C ILE A 117 -8.55 -22.06 24.71
N ASP A 118 -8.64 -21.14 25.68
CA ASP A 118 -9.87 -20.93 26.44
C ASP A 118 -10.94 -20.20 25.60
N ILE A 119 -12.20 -20.30 26.02
CA ILE A 119 -13.36 -19.76 25.28
C ILE A 119 -13.21 -18.26 24.99
N ARG A 120 -12.72 -17.45 25.95
CA ARG A 120 -12.58 -16.00 25.78
C ARG A 120 -11.46 -15.65 24.82
N THR A 121 -10.34 -16.38 24.90
CA THR A 121 -9.24 -16.21 23.96
C THR A 121 -9.65 -16.66 22.55
N GLY A 122 -10.42 -17.75 22.42
CA GLY A 122 -10.94 -18.23 21.15
C GLY A 122 -11.92 -17.26 20.48
N GLU A 123 -12.82 -16.65 21.26
CA GLU A 123 -13.74 -15.60 20.79
C GLU A 123 -12.96 -14.40 20.21
N LEU A 124 -11.96 -13.91 20.96
CA LEU A 124 -11.12 -12.79 20.51
C LEU A 124 -10.33 -13.13 19.25
N LEU A 125 -9.70 -14.30 19.19
CA LEU A 125 -8.96 -14.75 18.00
C LEU A 125 -9.86 -14.90 16.78
N GLY A 126 -11.07 -15.44 16.94
CA GLY A 126 -12.02 -15.60 15.84
C GLY A 126 -12.43 -14.26 15.22
N ARG A 127 -12.74 -13.27 16.06
CA ARG A 127 -13.04 -11.91 15.60
C ARG A 127 -11.85 -11.27 14.89
N TYR A 128 -10.68 -11.32 15.51
CA TYR A 128 -9.44 -10.81 14.96
C TYR A 128 -9.18 -11.37 13.56
N ILE A 129 -9.20 -12.70 13.40
CA ILE A 129 -8.96 -13.36 12.09
C ILE A 129 -9.97 -12.91 11.03
N ALA A 130 -11.26 -12.78 11.40
CA ALA A 130 -12.28 -12.34 10.45
C ALA A 130 -12.06 -10.89 10.00
N GLU A 131 -11.68 -10.01 10.93
CA GLU A 131 -11.37 -8.60 10.66
C GLU A 131 -10.07 -8.44 9.86
N GLU A 132 -9.03 -9.23 10.14
CA GLU A 132 -7.75 -9.22 9.41
C GLU A 132 -7.94 -9.57 7.93
N ARG A 133 -8.70 -10.63 7.66
CA ARG A 133 -9.07 -11.02 6.29
C ARG A 133 -9.81 -9.90 5.57
N ASP A 134 -10.66 -9.17 6.28
CA ASP A 134 -11.41 -8.06 5.71
C ASP A 134 -10.53 -6.84 5.45
N SER A 135 -9.68 -6.47 6.41
CA SER A 135 -8.68 -5.41 6.26
C SER A 135 -7.75 -5.66 5.08
N ALA A 136 -7.28 -6.92 4.91
CA ALA A 136 -6.47 -7.33 3.76
C ALA A 136 -7.19 -7.12 2.43
N ARG A 137 -8.47 -7.52 2.33
CA ARG A 137 -9.30 -7.26 1.13
C ARG A 137 -9.48 -5.77 0.86
N MET A 138 -9.74 -4.96 1.90
CA MET A 138 -9.88 -3.51 1.77
C MET A 138 -8.61 -2.86 1.21
N LEU A 139 -7.45 -3.22 1.77
CA LEU A 139 -6.15 -2.72 1.31
C LEU A 139 -5.83 -3.15 -0.12
N ARG A 140 -6.13 -4.40 -0.48
CA ARG A 140 -5.97 -4.91 -1.85
C ARG A 140 -6.85 -4.15 -2.84
N CYS A 141 -8.13 -3.97 -2.53
CA CYS A 141 -9.04 -3.20 -3.37
C CYS A 141 -8.55 -1.76 -3.56
N CYS A 142 -8.06 -1.12 -2.50
CA CYS A 142 -7.50 0.23 -2.54
C CYS A 142 -6.24 0.28 -3.43
N TYR A 143 -5.35 -0.71 -3.30
CA TYR A 143 -4.17 -0.86 -4.14
C TYR A 143 -4.52 -0.98 -5.63
N GLU A 144 -5.45 -1.86 -6.00
CA GLU A 144 -5.84 -2.06 -7.40
C GLU A 144 -6.48 -0.80 -8.00
N GLN A 145 -7.24 -0.03 -7.21
CA GLN A 145 -7.77 1.27 -7.64
C GLN A 145 -6.65 2.29 -7.89
N LEU A 146 -5.68 2.41 -6.98
CA LEU A 146 -4.54 3.30 -7.15
C LEU A 146 -3.72 2.93 -8.39
N LYS A 147 -3.48 1.63 -8.60
CA LYS A 147 -2.76 1.09 -9.75
C LYS A 147 -3.50 1.38 -11.06
N ALA A 148 -4.82 1.21 -11.10
CA ALA A 148 -5.63 1.54 -12.26
C ALA A 148 -5.59 3.05 -12.60
N ARG A 149 -5.74 3.91 -11.58
CA ARG A 149 -5.62 5.39 -11.74
C ARG A 149 -4.24 5.79 -12.27
N ALA A 150 -3.16 5.18 -11.76
CA ALA A 150 -1.80 5.42 -12.23
C ALA A 150 -1.59 4.97 -13.68
N GLY A 151 -2.13 3.80 -14.06
CA GLY A 151 -2.07 3.27 -15.42
C GLY A 151 -2.79 4.16 -16.45
N GLN A 152 -3.97 4.68 -16.11
CA GLN A 152 -4.73 5.60 -16.96
C GLN A 152 -3.97 6.91 -17.17
N ARG A 153 -3.44 7.51 -16.10
CA ARG A 153 -2.65 8.75 -16.19
C ARG A 153 -1.40 8.58 -17.05
N GLY A 154 -0.73 7.42 -16.94
CA GLY A 154 0.42 7.09 -17.77
C GLY A 154 0.07 6.84 -19.24
N ALA A 155 -1.15 6.38 -19.55
CA ALA A 155 -1.62 6.25 -20.93
C ALA A 155 -1.92 7.61 -21.57
N THR A 156 -2.66 8.49 -20.88
CA THR A 156 -2.96 9.85 -21.35
C THR A 156 -1.68 10.65 -21.58
N SER A 157 -0.76 10.66 -20.62
CA SER A 157 0.51 11.38 -20.77
C SER A 157 1.36 10.90 -21.96
N ARG A 158 1.30 9.60 -22.29
CA ARG A 158 2.01 9.06 -23.46
C ARG A 158 1.33 9.48 -24.77
N SER A 159 0.00 9.54 -24.80
CA SER A 159 -0.76 10.07 -25.93
C SER A 159 -0.41 11.52 -26.20
N ASP A 160 -0.42 12.37 -25.17
CA ASP A 160 -0.09 13.80 -25.29
C ASP A 160 1.36 14.01 -25.78
N GLN A 161 2.29 13.16 -25.32
CA GLN A 161 3.68 13.17 -25.78
C GLN A 161 3.82 12.75 -27.25
N LEU A 162 3.06 11.74 -27.69
CA LEU A 162 3.01 11.29 -29.08
C LEU A 162 2.47 12.40 -29.99
N GLU A 163 1.34 13.00 -29.64
CA GLU A 163 0.76 14.13 -30.40
C GLU A 163 1.73 15.31 -30.47
N SER A 164 2.41 15.63 -29.37
CA SER A 164 3.44 16.68 -29.35
C SER A 164 4.61 16.36 -30.28
N LEU A 165 5.00 15.09 -30.37
CA LEU A 165 6.10 14.65 -31.23
C LEU A 165 5.68 14.67 -32.71
N GLU A 166 4.49 14.20 -33.03
CA GLU A 166 3.91 14.27 -34.38
C GLU A 166 3.85 15.70 -34.89
N ALA A 167 3.36 16.64 -34.07
CA ALA A 167 3.31 18.06 -34.43
C ALA A 167 4.72 18.65 -34.72
N LYS A 168 5.74 18.21 -33.98
CA LYS A 168 7.14 18.64 -34.23
C LYS A 168 7.70 18.03 -35.51
N VAL A 169 7.37 16.78 -35.82
CA VAL A 169 7.75 16.12 -37.08
C VAL A 169 7.12 16.85 -38.27
N ASP A 170 5.83 17.19 -38.19
CA ASP A 170 5.14 17.94 -39.24
C ASP A 170 5.73 19.35 -39.46
N ALA A 171 6.13 20.02 -38.38
CA ALA A 171 6.79 21.31 -38.45
C ALA A 171 8.18 21.19 -39.11
N LEU A 172 8.94 20.14 -38.79
CA LEU A 172 10.24 19.87 -39.40
C LEU A 172 10.10 19.57 -40.90
N CYS A 173 9.13 18.73 -41.29
CA CYS A 173 8.86 18.42 -42.69
C CYS A 173 8.54 19.68 -43.50
N ARG A 174 7.73 20.59 -42.94
CA ARG A 174 7.44 21.90 -43.57
C ARG A 174 8.69 22.75 -43.72
N ALA A 175 9.50 22.89 -42.67
CA ALA A 175 10.74 23.65 -42.72
C ALA A 175 11.74 23.10 -43.75
N VAL A 176 11.81 21.77 -43.91
CA VAL A 176 12.65 21.12 -44.93
C VAL A 176 12.15 21.42 -46.34
N GLU A 177 10.83 21.37 -46.58
CA GLU A 177 10.27 21.70 -47.90
C GLU A 177 10.50 23.18 -48.25
N ASP A 178 10.31 24.09 -47.29
CA ASP A 178 10.58 25.53 -47.46
C ASP A 178 12.06 25.75 -47.82
N LEU A 179 12.99 25.09 -47.11
CA LEU A 179 14.41 25.17 -47.39
C LEU A 179 14.74 24.65 -48.80
N ARG A 180 14.11 23.52 -49.20
CA ARG A 180 14.28 22.95 -50.54
C ARG A 180 13.83 23.93 -51.62
N GLN A 181 12.68 24.59 -51.44
CA GLN A 181 12.18 25.59 -52.38
C GLN A 181 13.13 26.78 -52.51
N ILE A 182 13.67 27.29 -51.39
CA ILE A 182 14.65 28.38 -51.39
C ILE A 182 15.91 27.99 -52.18
N VAL A 183 16.45 26.79 -51.91
CA VAL A 183 17.65 26.29 -52.60
C VAL A 183 17.40 26.11 -54.11
N CYS A 184 16.25 25.55 -54.50
CA CYS A 184 15.89 25.40 -55.91
C CYS A 184 15.70 26.76 -56.62
N ALA A 185 15.12 27.75 -55.95
CA ALA A 185 14.95 29.09 -56.51
C ALA A 185 16.29 29.83 -56.72
N GLN A 186 17.27 29.59 -55.85
CA GLN A 186 18.63 30.15 -55.99
C GLN A 186 19.49 29.44 -57.05
N ALA A 187 19.12 28.22 -57.46
CA ALA A 187 19.85 27.43 -58.45
C ALA A 187 19.45 27.70 -59.91
N VAL A 188 18.47 28.59 -60.17
CA VAL A 188 18.10 28.98 -61.54
C VAL A 188 19.11 30.01 -62.06
N PRO A 189 19.94 29.69 -63.08
CA PRO A 189 20.84 30.67 -63.65
C PRO A 189 20.04 31.72 -64.41
N ALA A 190 20.38 33.00 -64.20
CA ALA A 190 19.83 34.12 -64.97
C ALA A 190 20.32 34.03 -66.42
N SER A 191 19.57 33.33 -67.26
CA SER A 191 19.75 33.33 -68.72
C SER A 191 18.99 34.52 -69.32
N ALA A 192 19.63 35.70 -69.38
CA ALA A 192 19.32 36.83 -70.27
C ALA A 192 20.37 37.94 -69.96
N SER A 193 21.14 38.50 -70.88
CA SER A 193 21.01 38.70 -72.32
C SER A 193 22.36 38.64 -73.02
#